data_AF-A0A0F7EJ48-F1
#
_entry.id   AF-A0A0F7EJ48-F1
#
_cell.length_a   1.000
_cell.length_b   1.000
_cell.length_c   1.000
_cell.angle_alpha   90.00
_cell.angle_beta   90.00
_cell.angle_gamma   90.00
#
_symmetry.space_group_name_H-M   'P 1'
#
loop_
_entity.id
_entity.type
_entity.pdbx_description
1 polymer ?
#
loop_
_entity_poly.entity_id
_entity_poly.type
_entity_poly.pdbx_seq_one_letter_code
_entity_poly.pdbx_strand_id
1 'polypeptide(L)'
;MPKHPFFKRSMKKRHAQADSIITTSLEDNINQILSKLDQMPDLTVQRFSWNQGEEAAILYIEEPYLEPTIKGAHDGFVENASKNLGLLRRYIPSPELKLRQLKIGERGKVTITMAYLEDVANPKVIEELERRIQALSLDVIINIGELQQLISKNTFTVFPQFLVTERPDTTAMQILKGRVAILMDRSPGVLIAPMDLVGFLETKDDYNVNWLIASFVRLLRYIAFMISLVLPAFYVATISFHLEVIPLKLLLSIGESREKVPFPPVLEALVMALSLEMPREAGLRLPGPIGQTVSIVGGIVIGQAAVQAGIVSNIMVIVVSITAIASFIIPYYDMSSTIRLLRFPMMMLAYFFGYVGIIMGLMIMFIHLITLTSIGTPYGSPFAPVRMKEWKDAVVLTAPRYLTARPHSASPLQEKKKKATDPTDR
;
A
#
# COMPACT_ATOMS: atom_id res chain seq x y z
N MET A 1 2.06 -33.11 81.53
CA MET A 1 3.01 -34.01 80.82
C MET A 1 3.27 -33.46 79.42
N PRO A 2 4.46 -33.72 78.82
CA PRO A 2 5.15 -32.82 77.86
C PRO A 2 5.29 -33.46 76.45
N LYS A 3 5.99 -32.95 75.42
CA LYS A 3 7.20 -32.08 75.25
C LYS A 3 7.04 -31.16 74.02
N HIS A 4 7.27 -29.85 74.14
CA HIS A 4 8.46 -29.08 73.69
C HIS A 4 8.61 -28.84 72.14
N PRO A 5 9.37 -27.81 71.69
CA PRO A 5 9.11 -27.06 70.46
C PRO A 5 10.36 -27.02 69.54
N PHE A 6 10.48 -26.05 68.63
CA PHE A 6 11.67 -25.18 68.38
C PHE A 6 11.24 -24.13 67.31
N PHE A 7 11.18 -22.82 67.60
CA PHE A 7 12.25 -21.80 67.43
C PHE A 7 12.73 -21.64 65.96
N LYS A 8 13.02 -20.44 65.41
CA LYS A 8 12.68 -19.02 65.69
C LYS A 8 13.42 -18.17 64.64
N ARG A 9 12.81 -17.07 64.14
CA ARG A 9 13.48 -15.95 63.42
C ARG A 9 14.20 -16.37 62.09
N SER A 10 14.50 -15.48 61.14
CA SER A 10 14.62 -14.02 61.20
C SER A 10 14.17 -13.35 59.89
N MET A 11 13.43 -12.25 60.00
CA MET A 11 13.38 -11.25 58.93
C MET A 11 14.77 -10.60 58.77
N LYS A 12 15.23 -10.44 57.53
CA LYS A 12 16.26 -9.44 57.18
C LYS A 12 16.14 -9.06 55.69
N LYS A 13 15.67 -7.83 55.43
CA LYS A 13 15.89 -7.16 54.13
C LYS A 13 17.40 -6.99 53.91
N ARG A 14 17.90 -7.28 52.71
CA ARG A 14 18.84 -6.42 51.96
C ARG A 14 19.10 -6.95 50.55
N HIS A 15 19.58 -6.05 49.69
CA HIS A 15 19.82 -6.29 48.27
C HIS A 15 20.76 -7.48 48.04
N ALA A 16 20.41 -8.32 47.06
CA ALA A 16 21.37 -9.17 46.38
C ALA A 16 21.78 -8.47 45.08
N GLN A 17 23.08 -8.25 44.95
CA GLN A 17 23.74 -7.68 43.79
C GLN A 17 23.57 -8.61 42.58
N ALA A 18 23.58 -8.06 41.37
CA ALA A 18 23.55 -8.88 40.16
C ALA A 18 24.93 -9.51 39.92
N ASP A 19 25.18 -10.66 40.53
CA ASP A 19 26.40 -11.44 40.28
C ASP A 19 26.33 -12.06 38.87
N SER A 20 27.05 -11.43 37.95
CA SER A 20 27.19 -11.90 36.57
C SER A 20 28.15 -13.10 36.52
N ILE A 21 27.61 -14.30 36.71
CA ILE A 21 28.31 -15.55 36.40
C ILE A 21 27.74 -16.10 35.09
N ILE A 22 28.41 -15.76 33.98
CA ILE A 22 28.11 -16.33 32.66
C ILE A 22 28.63 -17.78 32.66
N THR A 23 27.76 -18.74 32.96
CA THR A 23 28.06 -20.15 32.72
C THR A 23 27.96 -20.44 31.22
N THR A 24 29.00 -21.09 30.69
CA THR A 24 29.23 -21.31 29.25
C THR A 24 28.38 -22.45 28.66
N SER A 25 27.09 -22.50 29.00
CA SER A 25 26.12 -23.45 28.47
C SER A 25 24.80 -22.74 28.16
N LEU A 26 24.31 -22.90 26.94
CA LEU A 26 22.99 -22.39 26.54
C LEU A 26 21.86 -23.08 27.31
N GLU A 27 22.05 -24.36 27.65
CA GLU A 27 21.07 -25.20 28.34
C GLU A 27 20.86 -24.76 29.79
N ASP A 28 21.93 -24.43 30.51
CA ASP A 28 21.85 -23.95 31.90
C ASP A 28 21.07 -22.63 31.98
N ASN A 29 21.34 -21.71 31.06
CA ASN A 29 20.62 -20.43 30.95
C ASN A 29 19.14 -20.65 30.60
N ILE A 30 18.82 -21.61 29.73
CA ILE A 30 17.44 -22.00 29.40
C ILE A 30 16.72 -22.53 30.64
N ASN A 31 17.33 -23.45 31.39
CA ASN A 31 16.73 -24.06 32.58
C ASN A 31 16.52 -23.04 33.72
N GLN A 32 17.43 -22.07 33.85
CA GLN A 32 17.32 -20.99 34.83
C GLN A 32 16.24 -19.94 34.46
N ILE A 33 15.92 -19.80 33.17
CA ILE A 33 14.81 -18.95 32.70
C ILE A 33 13.46 -19.67 32.87
N LEU A 34 13.39 -20.97 32.54
CA LEU A 34 12.17 -21.78 32.73
C LEU A 34 11.73 -21.83 34.21
N SER A 35 12.65 -22.10 35.12
CA SER A 35 12.36 -22.14 36.58
C SER A 35 11.90 -20.80 37.18
N LYS A 36 12.12 -19.68 36.49
CA LYS A 36 11.58 -18.34 36.84
C LYS A 36 10.23 -18.06 36.20
N LEU A 37 9.94 -18.63 35.02
CA LEU A 37 8.65 -18.52 34.32
C LEU A 37 7.54 -19.33 35.02
N ASP A 38 7.85 -20.52 35.53
CA ASP A 38 6.90 -21.34 36.31
C ASP A 38 6.40 -20.65 37.61
N GLN A 39 7.05 -19.56 38.03
CA GLN A 39 6.67 -18.77 39.22
C GLN A 39 5.78 -17.55 38.88
N MET A 40 5.42 -17.35 37.60
CA MET A 40 4.63 -16.20 37.11
C MET A 40 3.39 -16.66 36.34
N PRO A 41 2.26 -16.93 37.01
CA PRO A 41 1.08 -17.56 36.39
C PRO A 41 0.33 -16.68 35.36
N ASP A 42 0.58 -15.38 35.30
CA ASP A 42 -0.19 -14.42 34.48
C ASP A 42 0.42 -14.10 33.09
N LEU A 43 1.53 -14.75 32.69
CA LEU A 43 2.21 -14.47 31.40
C LEU A 43 2.41 -15.74 30.56
N THR A 44 1.44 -16.04 29.70
CA THR A 44 1.56 -17.09 28.66
C THR A 44 2.48 -16.66 27.51
N VAL A 45 3.79 -16.68 27.76
CA VAL A 45 4.81 -16.56 26.71
C VAL A 45 4.96 -17.92 26.01
N GLN A 46 4.27 -18.11 24.88
CA GLN A 46 4.44 -19.33 24.08
C GLN A 46 5.82 -19.38 23.42
N ARG A 47 6.67 -20.29 23.92
CA ARG A 47 8.00 -20.57 23.40
C ARG A 47 7.92 -21.49 22.17
N PHE A 48 7.87 -20.90 20.98
CA PHE A 48 8.08 -21.66 19.73
C PHE A 48 9.56 -22.08 19.62
N SER A 49 9.87 -23.28 20.10
CA SER A 49 11.18 -23.91 19.99
C SER A 49 11.25 -24.77 18.73
N TRP A 50 11.93 -24.30 17.70
CA TRP A 50 12.27 -25.11 16.52
C TRP A 50 13.50 -25.98 16.82
N ASN A 51 13.27 -27.11 17.49
CA ASN A 51 14.31 -28.13 17.70
C ASN A 51 14.10 -29.29 16.72
N GLN A 52 15.16 -29.57 15.96
CA GLN A 52 15.31 -30.69 15.01
C GLN A 52 14.44 -30.56 13.75
N GLY A 53 15.09 -30.72 12.60
CA GLY A 53 14.44 -30.54 11.31
C GLY A 53 13.88 -31.85 10.79
N GLU A 54 12.57 -31.90 10.62
CA GLU A 54 11.89 -32.61 9.55
C GLU A 54 10.62 -31.84 9.23
N GLU A 55 10.23 -31.82 7.96
CA GLU A 55 9.24 -30.90 7.38
C GLU A 55 9.49 -29.40 7.70
N ALA A 56 10.24 -28.75 6.81
CA ALA A 56 9.90 -27.37 6.45
C ALA A 56 8.44 -27.42 5.93
N ALA A 57 7.50 -27.14 6.84
CA ALA A 57 6.07 -27.32 6.61
C ALA A 57 5.71 -26.82 5.22
N ILE A 58 5.06 -27.68 4.42
CA ILE A 58 4.81 -27.43 2.99
C ILE A 58 3.93 -26.18 2.88
N LEU A 59 4.60 -25.04 2.78
CA LEU A 59 4.03 -23.74 2.52
C LEU A 59 3.65 -23.79 1.06
N TYR A 60 2.47 -24.34 0.80
CA TYR A 60 1.77 -24.11 -0.45
C TYR A 60 1.51 -22.62 -0.52
N ILE A 61 2.38 -21.97 -1.28
CA ILE A 61 2.41 -20.54 -1.52
C ILE A 61 2.02 -20.38 -2.98
N GLU A 62 0.88 -19.73 -3.21
CA GLU A 62 0.46 -19.36 -4.54
C GLU A 62 1.07 -18.00 -4.93
N GLU A 63 1.09 -17.71 -6.22
CA GLU A 63 1.51 -16.40 -6.71
C GLU A 63 0.43 -15.35 -6.40
N PRO A 64 0.79 -14.14 -5.94
CA PRO A 64 -0.16 -13.05 -5.74
C PRO A 64 -1.04 -12.80 -6.96
N TYR A 65 -2.36 -12.92 -6.80
CA TYR A 65 -3.31 -12.74 -7.91
C TYR A 65 -3.46 -11.25 -8.26
N LEU A 66 -3.41 -10.36 -7.26
CA LEU A 66 -3.61 -8.91 -7.45
C LEU A 66 -2.32 -8.14 -7.74
N GLU A 67 -1.15 -8.68 -7.41
CA GLU A 67 0.16 -7.99 -7.53
C GLU A 67 1.24 -8.92 -8.13
N PRO A 68 1.10 -9.38 -9.40
CA PRO A 68 2.03 -10.31 -10.01
C PRO A 68 3.45 -9.73 -10.11
N THR A 69 4.46 -10.55 -9.86
CA THR A 69 5.86 -10.12 -9.80
C THR A 69 6.52 -10.14 -11.19
N ILE A 70 7.05 -9.00 -11.65
CA ILE A 70 7.80 -8.92 -12.92
C ILE A 70 9.16 -9.62 -12.79
N LYS A 71 9.84 -9.44 -11.65
CA LYS A 71 11.16 -10.00 -11.36
C LYS A 71 11.40 -9.97 -9.85
N GLY A 72 11.38 -11.11 -9.19
CA GLY A 72 11.51 -11.18 -7.73
C GLY A 72 11.03 -12.52 -7.18
N ALA A 73 10.46 -12.50 -5.97
CA ALA A 73 9.75 -13.66 -5.43
C ALA A 73 8.32 -13.72 -5.98
N HIS A 74 7.87 -14.92 -6.29
CA HIS A 74 6.46 -15.22 -6.57
C HIS A 74 5.73 -15.72 -5.31
N ASP A 75 6.35 -15.53 -4.13
CA ASP A 75 5.75 -15.91 -2.85
C ASP A 75 4.56 -14.96 -2.53
N GLY A 76 3.33 -15.47 -2.44
CA GLY A 76 2.17 -14.74 -1.95
C GLY A 76 1.81 -15.04 -0.49
N PHE A 77 1.08 -14.13 0.13
CA PHE A 77 0.38 -14.39 1.39
C PHE A 77 -0.89 -15.23 1.16
N VAL A 78 -1.26 -15.99 2.18
CA VAL A 78 -2.44 -16.88 2.19
C VAL A 78 -3.38 -16.49 3.34
N GLU A 79 -4.57 -17.08 3.44
CA GLU A 79 -5.56 -16.75 4.47
C GLU A 79 -5.07 -16.99 5.91
N ASN A 80 -4.07 -17.84 6.10
CA ASN A 80 -3.56 -18.22 7.42
C ASN A 80 -2.51 -17.24 7.94
N ALA A 81 -2.85 -16.48 8.98
CA ALA A 81 -1.96 -15.44 9.52
C ALA A 81 -0.64 -16.01 10.06
N SER A 82 -0.63 -17.22 10.64
CA SER A 82 0.59 -17.86 11.16
C SER A 82 1.58 -18.23 10.07
N LYS A 83 1.11 -18.71 8.90
CA LYS A 83 1.95 -18.93 7.71
C LYS A 83 2.55 -17.61 7.22
N ASN A 84 1.73 -16.56 7.12
CA ASN A 84 2.17 -15.24 6.67
C ASN A 84 3.24 -14.62 7.60
N LEU A 85 3.10 -14.78 8.92
CA LEU A 85 4.11 -14.37 9.90
C LEU A 85 5.44 -15.16 9.75
N GLY A 86 5.36 -16.43 9.37
CA GLY A 86 6.53 -17.25 9.02
C GLY A 86 7.26 -16.70 7.79
N LEU A 87 6.52 -16.39 6.71
CA LEU A 87 7.08 -15.73 5.52
C LEU A 87 7.73 -14.40 5.87
N LEU A 88 7.07 -13.55 6.65
CA LEU A 88 7.60 -12.24 7.03
C LEU A 88 8.90 -12.34 7.84
N ARG A 89 9.01 -13.32 8.75
CA ARG A 89 10.26 -13.62 9.49
C ARG A 89 11.38 -14.16 8.60
N ARG A 90 11.07 -14.86 7.50
CA ARG A 90 12.06 -15.29 6.49
C ARG A 90 12.69 -14.10 5.77
N TYR A 91 11.92 -13.04 5.49
CA TYR A 91 12.42 -11.79 4.91
C TYR A 91 13.11 -10.87 5.92
N ILE A 92 12.66 -10.84 7.18
CA ILE A 92 13.23 -10.02 8.26
C ILE A 92 13.67 -10.94 9.43
N PRO A 93 14.85 -11.58 9.33
CA PRO A 93 15.43 -12.38 10.41
C PRO A 93 16.08 -11.48 11.48
N SER A 94 15.28 -10.63 12.13
CA SER A 94 15.73 -9.70 13.18
C SER A 94 14.96 -9.92 14.48
N PRO A 95 15.62 -9.92 15.66
CA PRO A 95 14.94 -9.93 16.95
C PRO A 95 14.12 -8.65 17.21
N GLU A 96 14.37 -7.56 16.46
CA GLU A 96 13.62 -6.31 16.55
C GLU A 96 12.29 -6.33 15.79
N LEU A 97 12.00 -7.38 15.01
CA LEU A 97 10.67 -7.59 14.44
C LEU A 97 9.71 -8.03 15.55
N LYS A 98 9.01 -7.06 16.16
CA LYS A 98 8.02 -7.32 17.20
C LYS A 98 6.65 -7.58 16.56
N LEU A 99 5.89 -8.45 17.23
CA LEU A 99 4.52 -8.80 16.87
C LEU A 99 3.62 -8.44 18.06
N ARG A 100 2.63 -7.59 17.85
CA ARG A 100 1.55 -7.33 18.83
C ARG A 100 0.27 -7.97 18.34
N GLN A 101 -0.34 -8.81 19.17
CA GLN A 101 -1.61 -9.48 18.87
C GLN A 101 -2.75 -8.79 19.61
N LEU A 102 -3.82 -8.49 18.88
CA LEU A 102 -5.07 -7.89 19.37
C LEU A 102 -6.22 -8.83 19.04
N LYS A 103 -7.20 -8.95 19.94
CA LYS A 103 -8.41 -9.76 19.74
C LYS A 103 -9.65 -8.86 19.75
N ILE A 104 -10.36 -8.81 18.63
CA ILE A 104 -11.53 -7.94 18.42
C ILE A 104 -12.79 -8.75 18.05
N GLY A 105 -13.96 -8.13 18.08
CA GLY A 105 -15.25 -8.76 17.78
C GLY A 105 -15.97 -9.28 19.02
N GLU A 106 -17.30 -9.17 19.07
CA GLU A 106 -18.13 -9.56 20.22
C GLU A 106 -18.63 -11.01 20.10
N ARG A 107 -19.13 -11.42 18.92
CA ARG A 107 -19.58 -12.78 18.64
C ARG A 107 -18.47 -13.67 18.11
N GLY A 108 -17.59 -13.13 17.26
CA GLY A 108 -16.46 -13.84 16.68
C GLY A 108 -15.15 -13.15 17.02
N LYS A 109 -14.37 -13.71 17.95
CA LYS A 109 -13.06 -13.17 18.33
C LYS A 109 -12.04 -13.41 17.22
N VAL A 110 -11.65 -12.34 16.52
CA VAL A 110 -10.64 -12.35 15.46
C VAL A 110 -9.30 -11.89 16.01
N THR A 111 -8.23 -12.61 15.70
CA THR A 111 -6.86 -12.18 16.04
C THR A 111 -6.28 -11.33 14.91
N ILE A 112 -5.95 -10.09 15.22
CA ILE A 112 -5.18 -9.18 14.37
C ILE A 112 -3.74 -9.17 14.90
N THR A 113 -2.74 -9.27 14.02
CA THR A 113 -1.32 -9.15 14.39
C THR A 113 -0.70 -7.94 13.71
N MET A 114 -0.23 -6.98 14.51
CA MET A 114 0.60 -5.87 14.05
C MET A 114 2.08 -6.30 14.07
N ALA A 115 2.77 -6.18 12.95
CA ALA A 115 4.18 -6.47 12.79
C ALA A 115 4.97 -5.20 12.44
N TYR A 116 6.03 -4.91 13.19
CA TYR A 116 6.86 -3.72 13.03
C TYR A 116 8.29 -3.94 13.56
N LEU A 117 9.23 -3.09 13.16
CA LEU A 117 10.58 -3.03 13.75
C LEU A 117 10.60 -2.03 14.90
N GLU A 118 10.86 -2.47 16.13
CA GLU A 118 10.82 -1.61 17.33
C GLU A 118 11.87 -0.48 17.29
N ASP A 119 13.03 -0.73 16.69
CA ASP A 119 14.11 0.25 16.56
C ASP A 119 13.88 1.26 15.42
N VAL A 120 12.89 1.05 14.56
CA VAL A 120 12.63 1.89 13.37
C VAL A 120 11.26 2.55 13.39
N ALA A 121 10.19 1.83 13.73
CA ALA A 121 8.82 2.31 13.61
C ALA A 121 8.49 3.37 14.68
N ASN A 122 7.60 4.30 14.36
CA ASN A 122 7.22 5.36 15.30
C ASN A 122 6.28 4.82 16.39
N PRO A 123 6.58 4.96 17.69
CA PRO A 123 5.70 4.53 18.77
C PRO A 123 4.30 5.15 18.68
N LYS A 124 4.19 6.43 18.30
CA LYS A 124 2.90 7.14 18.17
C LYS A 124 2.01 6.56 17.07
N VAL A 125 2.61 6.04 15.99
CA VAL A 125 1.89 5.37 14.90
C VAL A 125 1.36 4.02 15.37
N ILE A 126 2.16 3.27 16.13
CA ILE A 126 1.78 1.99 16.72
C ILE A 126 0.64 2.18 17.73
N GLU A 127 0.79 3.14 18.64
CA GLU A 127 -0.23 3.51 19.64
C GLU A 127 -1.55 4.00 18.99
N GLU A 128 -1.47 4.83 17.95
CA GLU A 128 -2.66 5.31 17.22
C GLU A 128 -3.40 4.18 16.49
N LEU A 129 -2.67 3.22 15.90
CA LEU A 129 -3.25 2.02 15.30
C LEU A 129 -3.88 1.11 16.34
N GLU A 130 -3.15 0.81 17.41
CA GLU A 130 -3.61 -0.05 18.51
C GLU A 130 -4.88 0.52 19.14
N ARG A 131 -4.90 1.84 19.44
CA ARG A 131 -6.09 2.54 19.95
C ARG A 131 -7.27 2.45 18.99
N ARG A 132 -7.06 2.63 17.69
CA ARG A 132 -8.15 2.54 16.70
C ARG A 132 -8.73 1.14 16.59
N ILE A 133 -7.87 0.11 16.55
CA ILE A 133 -8.30 -1.29 16.47
C ILE A 133 -9.04 -1.72 17.74
N GLN A 134 -8.56 -1.31 18.92
CA GLN A 134 -9.20 -1.59 20.20
C GLN A 134 -10.53 -0.84 20.42
N ALA A 135 -10.72 0.32 19.77
CA ALA A 135 -11.97 1.09 19.85
C ALA A 135 -13.12 0.51 18.99
N LEU A 136 -12.88 -0.54 18.20
CA LEU A 136 -13.90 -1.18 17.37
C LEU A 136 -14.78 -2.13 18.19
N SER A 137 -16.04 -1.75 18.39
CA SER A 137 -17.13 -2.63 18.87
C SER A 137 -18.00 -3.04 17.67
N LEU A 138 -18.03 -4.33 17.38
CA LEU A 138 -18.84 -4.98 16.35
C LEU A 138 -18.90 -6.50 16.59
N ASP A 139 -19.81 -7.21 15.91
CA ASP A 139 -19.99 -8.65 16.07
C ASP A 139 -18.75 -9.48 15.65
N VAL A 140 -18.20 -9.23 14.45
CA VAL A 140 -17.03 -9.93 13.88
C VAL A 140 -16.49 -9.14 12.67
N ILE A 141 -15.17 -9.13 12.44
CA ILE A 141 -14.58 -8.72 11.15
C ILE A 141 -14.38 -9.96 10.26
N ILE A 142 -14.74 -9.85 8.98
CA ILE A 142 -14.61 -10.92 8.00
C ILE A 142 -13.33 -10.80 7.18
N ASN A 143 -12.98 -9.60 6.66
CA ASN A 143 -11.85 -9.43 5.76
C ASN A 143 -11.01 -8.15 6.07
N ILE A 144 -9.74 -8.12 5.67
CA ILE A 144 -8.82 -7.00 5.92
C ILE A 144 -9.31 -5.68 5.30
N GLY A 145 -10.04 -5.74 4.18
CA GLY A 145 -10.65 -4.56 3.54
C GLY A 145 -11.77 -3.93 4.36
N GLU A 146 -12.48 -4.70 5.19
CA GLU A 146 -13.45 -4.18 6.15
C GLU A 146 -12.72 -3.47 7.31
N LEU A 147 -11.66 -4.09 7.84
CA LEU A 147 -10.79 -3.47 8.84
C LEU A 147 -10.22 -2.12 8.34
N GLN A 148 -9.73 -2.07 7.09
CA GLN A 148 -9.22 -0.85 6.45
C GLN A 148 -10.24 0.29 6.49
N GLN A 149 -11.51 0.02 6.17
CA GLN A 149 -12.57 1.02 6.20
C GLN A 149 -12.87 1.48 7.64
N LEU A 150 -12.92 0.54 8.59
CA LEU A 150 -13.21 0.82 10.00
C LEU A 150 -12.11 1.65 10.72
N ILE A 151 -10.83 1.43 10.40
CA ILE A 151 -9.71 2.20 11.01
C ILE A 151 -9.38 3.51 10.27
N SER A 152 -10.03 3.77 9.12
CA SER A 152 -9.87 4.98 8.34
C SER A 152 -10.62 6.16 8.96
N LYS A 153 -9.89 7.17 9.44
CA LYS A 153 -10.49 8.35 10.11
C LYS A 153 -11.36 9.21 9.20
N ASN A 154 -10.99 9.33 7.93
CA ASN A 154 -11.63 10.25 6.99
C ASN A 154 -12.54 9.48 6.02
N THR A 155 -13.75 9.14 6.46
CA THR A 155 -14.73 8.36 5.67
C THR A 155 -15.04 8.97 4.29
N PHE A 156 -14.87 10.29 4.14
CA PHE A 156 -15.16 11.04 2.91
C PHE A 156 -13.98 11.23 1.95
N THR A 157 -12.76 10.73 2.25
CA THR A 157 -11.67 10.79 1.27
C THR A 157 -11.75 9.62 0.29
N VAL A 158 -11.61 9.92 -1.00
CA VAL A 158 -11.42 8.90 -2.04
C VAL A 158 -9.98 8.37 -2.11
N PHE A 159 -9.02 9.06 -1.50
CA PHE A 159 -7.61 8.67 -1.51
C PHE A 159 -7.31 7.58 -0.47
N PRO A 160 -6.72 6.43 -0.87
CA PRO A 160 -6.38 5.36 0.05
C PRO A 160 -5.28 5.81 1.01
N GLN A 161 -5.50 5.66 2.31
CA GLN A 161 -4.54 5.98 3.38
C GLN A 161 -3.71 4.77 3.82
N PHE A 162 -4.04 3.59 3.33
CA PHE A 162 -3.44 2.30 3.64
C PHE A 162 -3.13 1.58 2.33
N LEU A 163 -2.08 0.75 2.33
CA LEU A 163 -1.79 -0.14 1.22
C LEU A 163 -2.18 -1.57 1.60
N VAL A 164 -3.05 -2.20 0.82
CA VAL A 164 -3.20 -3.67 0.84
C VAL A 164 -2.21 -4.27 -0.13
N THR A 165 -1.49 -5.30 0.29
CA THR A 165 -0.61 -6.08 -0.59
C THR A 165 -0.68 -7.56 -0.20
N GLU A 166 -0.65 -8.42 -1.22
CA GLU A 166 -0.51 -9.87 -1.08
C GLU A 166 0.96 -10.30 -1.05
N ARG A 167 1.91 -9.36 -1.22
CA ARG A 167 3.35 -9.62 -1.35
C ARG A 167 4.11 -9.51 -0.02
N PRO A 168 4.77 -10.60 0.44
CA PRO A 168 5.64 -10.57 1.61
C PRO A 168 6.90 -9.72 1.39
N ASP A 169 7.46 -9.66 0.17
CA ASP A 169 8.65 -8.88 -0.15
C ASP A 169 8.37 -7.36 -0.16
N THR A 170 7.22 -6.94 -0.71
CA THR A 170 6.67 -5.59 -0.58
C THR A 170 6.46 -5.25 0.90
N THR A 171 5.80 -6.12 1.66
CA THR A 171 5.54 -5.91 3.10
C THR A 171 6.83 -5.75 3.90
N ALA A 172 7.81 -6.62 3.71
CA ALA A 172 9.10 -6.53 4.38
C ALA A 172 9.83 -5.23 4.05
N MET A 173 9.80 -4.78 2.79
CA MET A 173 10.36 -3.48 2.40
C MET A 173 9.68 -2.31 3.12
N GLN A 174 8.36 -2.33 3.30
CA GLN A 174 7.63 -1.25 3.97
C GLN A 174 7.92 -1.23 5.49
N ILE A 175 8.04 -2.41 6.13
CA ILE A 175 8.49 -2.49 7.54
C ILE A 175 9.92 -1.95 7.69
N LEU A 176 10.83 -2.29 6.77
CA LEU A 176 12.21 -1.74 6.74
C LEU A 176 12.26 -0.22 6.47
N LYS A 177 11.22 0.35 5.84
CA LYS A 177 10.99 1.81 5.71
C LYS A 177 10.44 2.44 7.00
N GLY A 178 10.04 1.66 8.00
CA GLY A 178 9.52 2.12 9.30
C GLY A 178 7.99 2.08 9.44
N ARG A 179 7.28 1.43 8.51
CA ARG A 179 5.83 1.28 8.53
C ARG A 179 5.41 0.05 9.36
N VAL A 180 4.16 0.03 9.78
CA VAL A 180 3.52 -1.10 10.48
C VAL A 180 2.74 -1.92 9.46
N ALA A 181 2.91 -3.23 9.48
CA ALA A 181 2.06 -4.17 8.74
C ALA A 181 1.02 -4.78 9.69
N ILE A 182 -0.19 -5.00 9.20
CA ILE A 182 -1.32 -5.52 9.96
C ILE A 182 -1.83 -6.75 9.21
N LEU A 183 -1.68 -7.91 9.84
CA LEU A 183 -2.11 -9.21 9.34
C LEU A 183 -3.37 -9.63 10.09
N MET A 184 -4.31 -10.25 9.39
CA MET A 184 -5.53 -10.79 9.99
C MET A 184 -5.77 -12.21 9.46
N ASP A 185 -6.20 -13.09 10.35
CA ASP A 185 -6.54 -14.46 9.97
C ASP A 185 -7.85 -14.52 9.16
N ARG A 186 -7.87 -15.35 8.10
CA ARG A 186 -8.88 -15.44 7.03
C ARG A 186 -8.77 -14.37 5.93
N SER A 187 -7.60 -13.78 5.71
CA SER A 187 -7.35 -12.89 4.56
C SER A 187 -5.91 -13.02 4.02
N PRO A 188 -5.70 -13.13 2.70
CA PRO A 188 -4.37 -13.09 2.10
C PRO A 188 -3.79 -11.66 2.03
N GLY A 189 -4.62 -10.62 2.16
CA GLY A 189 -4.16 -9.24 2.11
C GLY A 189 -3.54 -8.78 3.44
N VAL A 190 -2.34 -8.19 3.38
CA VAL A 190 -1.70 -7.51 4.51
C VAL A 190 -1.82 -6.00 4.35
N LEU A 191 -2.26 -5.33 5.41
CA LEU A 191 -2.55 -3.90 5.42
C LEU A 191 -1.36 -3.11 6.00
N ILE A 192 -0.89 -2.10 5.27
CA ILE A 192 0.33 -1.35 5.60
C ILE A 192 0.00 0.11 5.90
N ALA A 193 0.51 0.61 7.02
CA ALA A 193 0.26 1.95 7.54
C ALA A 193 1.48 2.60 8.20
N PRO A 194 1.63 3.94 8.18
CA PRO A 194 0.90 4.87 7.32
C PRO A 194 1.38 4.77 5.87
N MET A 195 0.51 5.17 4.94
CA MET A 195 0.80 5.22 3.51
C MET A 195 0.66 6.66 2.99
N ASP A 196 1.55 7.04 2.08
CA ASP A 196 1.63 8.35 1.42
C ASP A 196 1.39 8.24 -0.09
N LEU A 197 1.12 9.38 -0.75
CA LEU A 197 0.87 9.42 -2.19
C LEU A 197 2.03 8.82 -3.01
N VAL A 198 3.28 9.13 -2.65
CA VAL A 198 4.47 8.61 -3.33
C VAL A 198 4.57 7.10 -3.20
N GLY A 199 4.25 6.53 -2.04
CA GLY A 199 4.27 5.09 -1.83
C GLY A 199 3.39 4.32 -2.81
N PHE A 200 2.29 4.91 -3.30
CA PHE A 200 1.42 4.25 -4.30
C PHE A 200 1.97 4.30 -5.73
N LEU A 201 3.04 5.06 -5.97
CA LEU A 201 3.73 5.18 -7.26
C LEU A 201 5.11 4.49 -7.24
N GLU A 202 5.57 4.03 -6.07
CA GLU A 202 6.71 3.12 -5.91
C GLU A 202 6.23 1.66 -5.89
N THR A 203 6.98 0.74 -6.50
CA THR A 203 6.80 -0.72 -6.31
C THR A 203 8.11 -1.36 -5.85
N LYS A 204 8.02 -2.52 -5.20
CA LYS A 204 9.17 -3.33 -4.82
C LYS A 204 10.01 -3.76 -6.03
N ASP A 205 9.40 -3.88 -7.20
CA ASP A 205 10.07 -4.29 -8.45
C ASP A 205 11.02 -3.21 -9.00
N ASP A 206 10.84 -1.93 -8.65
CA ASP A 206 11.77 -0.83 -8.97
C ASP A 206 13.19 -1.13 -8.49
N TYR A 207 13.30 -1.80 -7.34
CA TYR A 207 14.58 -2.13 -6.71
C TYR A 207 15.22 -3.41 -7.27
N ASN A 208 14.54 -4.12 -8.17
CA ASN A 208 15.01 -5.38 -8.77
C ASN A 208 15.60 -5.20 -10.18
N VAL A 209 15.51 -3.98 -10.74
CA VAL A 209 16.03 -3.57 -12.05
C VAL A 209 17.14 -2.52 -11.91
N ASN A 210 17.76 -2.11 -13.03
CA ASN A 210 18.76 -1.05 -13.03
C ASN A 210 18.12 0.29 -12.59
N TRP A 211 18.78 1.02 -11.68
CA TRP A 211 18.29 2.28 -11.11
C TRP A 211 17.93 3.35 -12.15
N LEU A 212 18.62 3.39 -13.31
CA LEU A 212 18.28 4.27 -14.43
C LEU A 212 16.92 3.90 -15.05
N ILE A 213 16.68 2.60 -15.28
CA ILE A 213 15.43 2.08 -15.83
C ILE A 213 14.29 2.30 -14.83
N ALA A 214 14.52 1.99 -13.55
CA ALA A 214 13.56 2.23 -12.47
C ALA A 214 13.16 3.71 -12.38
N SER A 215 14.14 4.63 -12.47
CA SER A 215 13.89 6.08 -12.45
C SER A 215 13.06 6.54 -13.66
N PHE A 216 13.35 6.00 -14.85
CA PHE A 216 12.57 6.31 -16.05
C PHE A 216 11.12 5.82 -15.94
N VAL A 217 10.91 4.58 -15.49
CA VAL A 217 9.56 4.01 -15.28
C VAL A 217 8.80 4.78 -14.19
N ARG A 218 9.49 5.20 -13.13
CA ARG A 218 8.92 6.02 -12.05
C ARG A 218 8.47 7.40 -12.55
N LEU A 219 9.28 8.09 -13.36
CA LEU A 219 8.86 9.32 -14.05
C LEU A 219 7.65 9.08 -14.95
N LEU A 220 7.65 7.97 -15.70
CA LEU A 220 6.53 7.58 -16.56
C LEU A 220 5.24 7.35 -15.75
N ARG A 221 5.29 6.79 -14.53
CA ARG A 221 4.12 6.70 -13.63
C ARG A 221 3.59 8.07 -13.21
N TYR A 222 4.45 9.03 -12.87
CA TYR A 222 4.00 10.40 -12.53
C TYR A 222 3.30 11.08 -13.73
N ILE A 223 3.83 10.90 -14.94
CA ILE A 223 3.21 11.40 -16.18
C ILE A 223 1.88 10.69 -16.44
N ALA A 224 1.85 9.36 -16.33
CA ALA A 224 0.65 8.54 -16.54
C ALA A 224 -0.47 8.87 -15.53
N PHE A 225 -0.12 9.11 -14.26
CA PHE A 225 -1.04 9.59 -13.23
C PHE A 225 -1.74 10.87 -13.69
N MET A 226 -0.97 11.90 -14.10
CA MET A 226 -1.52 13.17 -14.58
C MET A 226 -2.34 13.02 -15.87
N ILE A 227 -1.88 12.23 -16.84
CA ILE A 227 -2.62 11.94 -18.07
C ILE A 227 -3.97 11.27 -17.74
N SER A 228 -3.98 10.25 -16.89
CA SER A 228 -5.17 9.45 -16.58
C SER A 228 -6.28 10.24 -15.86
N LEU A 229 -5.92 11.36 -15.23
CA LEU A 229 -6.81 12.30 -14.55
C LEU A 229 -7.23 13.47 -15.46
N VAL A 230 -6.26 14.12 -16.11
CA VAL A 230 -6.44 15.44 -16.75
C VAL A 230 -6.77 15.34 -18.24
N LEU A 231 -6.25 14.34 -18.97
CA LEU A 231 -6.36 14.33 -20.44
C LEU A 231 -7.81 14.36 -20.98
N PRO A 232 -8.80 13.63 -20.42
CA PRO A 232 -10.19 13.71 -20.86
C PRO A 232 -10.81 15.08 -20.59
N ALA A 233 -10.55 15.64 -19.42
CA ALA A 233 -11.04 16.96 -19.04
C ALA A 233 -10.42 18.07 -19.92
N PHE A 234 -9.11 17.95 -20.21
CA PHE A 234 -8.40 18.83 -21.12
C PHE A 234 -9.04 18.82 -22.52
N TYR A 235 -9.28 17.64 -23.09
CA TYR A 235 -9.98 17.52 -24.38
C TYR A 235 -11.35 18.22 -24.36
N VAL A 236 -12.17 17.96 -23.33
CA VAL A 236 -13.50 18.61 -23.19
C VAL A 236 -13.38 20.13 -23.14
N ALA A 237 -12.42 20.67 -22.38
CA ALA A 237 -12.17 22.11 -22.30
C ALA A 237 -11.67 22.69 -23.64
N THR A 238 -10.72 22.04 -24.32
CA THR A 238 -10.20 22.52 -25.61
C THR A 238 -11.30 22.59 -26.67
N ILE A 239 -12.09 21.52 -26.85
CA ILE A 239 -13.12 21.48 -27.89
C ILE A 239 -14.31 22.39 -27.57
N SER A 240 -14.66 22.58 -26.29
CA SER A 240 -15.84 23.38 -25.93
C SER A 240 -15.56 24.89 -25.82
N PHE A 241 -14.34 25.30 -25.45
CA PHE A 241 -14.03 26.70 -25.12
C PHE A 241 -12.80 27.29 -25.83
N HIS A 242 -11.85 26.46 -26.28
CA HIS A 242 -10.50 26.93 -26.65
C HIS A 242 -9.99 26.30 -27.96
N LEU A 243 -10.85 26.28 -28.98
CA LEU A 243 -10.54 25.74 -30.31
C LEU A 243 -9.34 26.43 -30.98
N GLU A 244 -9.10 27.71 -30.68
CA GLU A 244 -7.99 28.52 -31.19
C GLU A 244 -6.60 27.97 -30.83
N VAL A 245 -6.50 27.16 -29.77
CA VAL A 245 -5.26 26.49 -29.34
C VAL A 245 -4.87 25.35 -30.30
N ILE A 246 -5.81 24.86 -31.11
CA ILE A 246 -5.60 23.74 -32.03
C ILE A 246 -5.09 24.26 -33.38
N PRO A 247 -3.95 23.76 -33.89
CA PRO A 247 -3.50 24.06 -35.26
C PRO A 247 -4.59 23.76 -36.29
N LEU A 248 -4.84 24.70 -37.22
CA LEU A 248 -5.98 24.65 -38.14
C LEU A 248 -6.14 23.30 -38.88
N LYS A 249 -5.03 22.66 -39.28
CA LYS A 249 -5.06 21.32 -39.91
C LYS A 249 -5.67 20.25 -39.01
N LEU A 250 -5.33 20.24 -37.72
CA LEU A 250 -5.92 19.32 -36.75
C LEU A 250 -7.38 19.69 -36.49
N LEU A 251 -7.69 20.98 -36.35
CA LEU A 251 -9.04 21.48 -36.12
C LEU A 251 -10.03 21.01 -37.21
N LEU A 252 -9.62 21.06 -38.49
CA LEU A 252 -10.41 20.55 -39.60
C LEU A 252 -10.69 19.04 -39.48
N SER A 253 -9.67 18.23 -39.17
CA SER A 253 -9.85 16.79 -38.92
C SER A 253 -10.71 16.48 -37.69
N ILE A 254 -10.69 17.35 -36.66
CA ILE A 254 -11.64 17.23 -35.53
C ILE A 254 -13.06 17.54 -36.01
N GLY A 255 -13.25 18.58 -36.82
CA GLY A 255 -14.52 18.95 -37.42
C GLY A 255 -15.13 17.81 -38.23
N GLU A 256 -14.39 17.27 -39.21
CA GLU A 256 -14.79 16.11 -40.01
C GLU A 256 -15.12 14.89 -39.14
N SER A 257 -14.29 14.60 -38.12
CA SER A 257 -14.54 13.46 -37.22
C SER A 257 -15.72 13.68 -36.26
N ARG A 258 -16.22 14.91 -36.10
CA ARG A 258 -17.36 15.25 -35.21
C ARG A 258 -18.62 15.65 -35.97
N GLU A 259 -18.57 15.85 -37.29
CA GLU A 259 -19.73 16.15 -38.15
C GLU A 259 -20.87 15.13 -37.96
N LYS A 260 -20.50 13.86 -37.77
CA LYS A 260 -21.45 12.74 -37.58
C LYS A 260 -21.85 12.50 -36.12
N VAL A 261 -21.30 13.26 -35.17
CA VAL A 261 -21.47 13.03 -33.72
C VAL A 261 -22.50 14.01 -33.15
N PRO A 262 -23.71 13.57 -32.75
CA PRO A 262 -24.78 14.46 -32.31
C PRO A 262 -24.58 14.98 -30.87
N PHE A 263 -23.61 14.46 -30.14
CA PHE A 263 -23.41 14.75 -28.71
C PHE A 263 -22.35 15.84 -28.46
N PRO A 264 -22.48 16.62 -27.38
CA PRO A 264 -21.43 17.54 -26.95
C PRO A 264 -20.19 16.77 -26.44
N PRO A 265 -18.97 17.36 -26.50
CA PRO A 265 -17.72 16.68 -26.13
C PRO A 265 -17.71 16.07 -24.73
N VAL A 266 -18.40 16.69 -23.76
CA VAL A 266 -18.51 16.14 -22.40
C VAL A 266 -19.30 14.84 -22.36
N LEU A 267 -20.42 14.75 -23.07
CA LEU A 267 -21.28 13.56 -23.05
C LEU A 267 -20.63 12.43 -23.84
N GLU A 268 -19.98 12.78 -24.95
CA GLU A 268 -19.10 11.90 -25.72
C GLU A 268 -18.00 11.27 -24.84
N ALA A 269 -17.33 12.08 -24.00
CA ALA A 269 -16.31 11.62 -23.07
C ALA A 269 -16.88 10.75 -21.94
N LEU A 270 -18.02 11.13 -21.37
CA LEU A 270 -18.69 10.40 -20.30
C LEU A 270 -19.16 9.02 -20.76
N VAL A 271 -19.83 8.93 -21.92
CA VAL A 271 -20.28 7.67 -22.51
C VAL A 271 -19.07 6.77 -22.77
N MET A 272 -18.04 7.27 -23.46
CA MET A 272 -16.86 6.45 -23.78
C MET A 272 -16.06 6.03 -22.54
N ALA A 273 -15.95 6.89 -21.52
CA ALA A 273 -15.27 6.56 -20.27
C ALA A 273 -16.04 5.46 -19.48
N LEU A 274 -17.35 5.61 -19.29
CA LEU A 274 -18.19 4.60 -18.63
C LEU A 274 -18.18 3.27 -19.41
N SER A 275 -18.22 3.35 -20.74
CA SER A 275 -18.14 2.20 -21.64
C SER A 275 -16.86 1.37 -21.49
N LEU A 276 -15.72 1.96 -21.11
CA LEU A 276 -14.48 1.21 -20.86
C LEU A 276 -14.35 0.70 -19.41
N GLU A 277 -15.02 1.30 -18.43
CA GLU A 277 -15.02 0.76 -17.06
C GLU A 277 -15.83 -0.55 -16.97
N MET A 278 -16.91 -0.70 -17.77
CA MET A 278 -17.73 -1.93 -17.79
C MET A 278 -16.95 -3.22 -18.12
N PRO A 279 -16.23 -3.35 -19.27
CA PRO A 279 -15.47 -4.56 -19.59
C PRO A 279 -14.26 -4.76 -18.65
N ARG A 280 -13.71 -3.68 -18.06
CA ARG A 280 -12.66 -3.76 -17.06
C ARG A 280 -13.16 -4.38 -15.75
N GLU A 281 -14.30 -3.92 -15.24
CA GLU A 281 -14.91 -4.45 -14.01
C GLU A 281 -15.40 -5.90 -14.19
N ALA A 282 -15.89 -6.25 -15.39
CA ALA A 282 -16.16 -7.63 -15.76
C ALA A 282 -14.88 -8.48 -15.82
N GLY A 283 -13.81 -7.93 -16.43
CA GLY A 283 -12.52 -8.61 -16.58
C GLY A 283 -11.86 -8.99 -15.24
N LEU A 284 -11.96 -8.13 -14.23
CA LEU A 284 -11.42 -8.37 -12.87
C LEU A 284 -12.12 -9.50 -12.11
N ARG A 285 -13.32 -9.93 -12.55
CA ARG A 285 -14.14 -10.97 -11.90
C ARG A 285 -14.06 -12.32 -12.60
N LEU A 286 -13.26 -12.41 -13.67
CA LEU A 286 -13.13 -13.59 -14.53
C LEU A 286 -11.72 -14.19 -14.40
N PRO A 287 -11.56 -15.51 -14.55
CA PRO A 287 -10.23 -16.15 -14.56
C PRO A 287 -9.30 -15.49 -15.59
N GLY A 288 -8.03 -15.30 -15.25
CA GLY A 288 -7.09 -14.41 -15.96
C GLY A 288 -7.19 -14.38 -17.49
N PRO A 289 -7.08 -15.52 -18.21
CA PRO A 289 -7.18 -15.55 -19.67
C PRO A 289 -8.54 -15.07 -20.21
N ILE A 290 -9.64 -15.40 -19.51
CA ILE A 290 -11.01 -15.02 -19.88
C ILE A 290 -11.22 -13.54 -19.58
N GLY A 291 -10.77 -13.06 -18.42
CA GLY A 291 -10.87 -11.65 -18.03
C GLY A 291 -10.08 -10.72 -18.95
N GLN A 292 -8.88 -11.14 -19.37
CA GLN A 292 -8.08 -10.43 -20.37
C GLN A 292 -8.80 -10.40 -21.74
N THR A 293 -9.35 -11.54 -22.19
CA THR A 293 -10.09 -11.62 -23.46
C THR A 293 -11.33 -10.71 -23.44
N VAL A 294 -12.14 -10.73 -22.37
CA VAL A 294 -13.32 -9.87 -22.23
C VAL A 294 -12.93 -8.39 -22.20
N SER A 295 -11.82 -8.03 -21.54
CA SER A 295 -11.33 -6.65 -21.51
C SER A 295 -10.89 -6.17 -22.90
N ILE A 296 -10.16 -7.00 -23.65
CA ILE A 296 -9.67 -6.68 -25.00
C ILE A 296 -10.84 -6.59 -26.00
N VAL A 297 -11.69 -7.62 -26.04
CA VAL A 297 -12.84 -7.66 -26.95
C VAL A 297 -13.81 -6.53 -26.62
N GLY A 298 -14.12 -6.30 -25.35
CA GLY A 298 -14.97 -5.19 -24.91
C GLY A 298 -14.42 -3.84 -25.35
N GLY A 299 -13.14 -3.56 -25.08
CA GLY A 299 -12.51 -2.29 -25.47
C GLY A 299 -12.51 -2.05 -26.98
N ILE A 300 -12.13 -3.06 -27.79
CA ILE A 300 -12.07 -2.93 -29.25
C ILE A 300 -13.47 -2.84 -29.85
N VAL A 301 -14.38 -3.76 -29.50
CA VAL A 301 -15.73 -3.83 -30.08
C VAL A 301 -16.55 -2.60 -29.70
N ILE A 302 -16.51 -2.16 -28.43
CA ILE A 302 -17.27 -0.97 -28.01
C ILE A 302 -16.67 0.29 -28.66
N GLY A 303 -15.35 0.43 -28.73
CA GLY A 303 -14.71 1.58 -29.40
C GLY A 303 -15.02 1.65 -30.89
N GLN A 304 -14.95 0.53 -31.61
CA GLN A 304 -15.30 0.45 -33.03
C GLN A 304 -16.79 0.69 -33.27
N ALA A 305 -17.68 0.07 -32.48
CA ALA A 305 -19.12 0.25 -32.60
C ALA A 305 -19.55 1.70 -32.30
N ALA A 306 -18.97 2.33 -31.28
CA ALA A 306 -19.26 3.72 -30.92
C ALA A 306 -18.88 4.71 -32.04
N VAL A 307 -17.76 4.46 -32.73
CA VAL A 307 -17.34 5.22 -33.91
C VAL A 307 -18.24 4.96 -35.12
N GLN A 308 -18.53 3.69 -35.43
CA GLN A 308 -19.37 3.31 -36.57
C GLN A 308 -20.81 3.81 -36.43
N ALA A 309 -21.35 3.82 -35.21
CA ALA A 309 -22.66 4.37 -34.90
C ALA A 309 -22.70 5.90 -34.83
N GLY A 310 -21.56 6.60 -35.00
CA GLY A 310 -21.48 8.06 -34.88
C GLY A 310 -21.73 8.58 -33.45
N ILE A 311 -21.65 7.74 -32.42
CA ILE A 311 -21.86 8.14 -31.03
C ILE A 311 -20.63 8.87 -30.48
N VAL A 312 -19.44 8.48 -30.94
CA VAL A 312 -18.13 8.97 -30.46
C VAL A 312 -17.20 9.25 -31.64
N SER A 313 -16.40 10.32 -31.56
CA SER A 313 -15.40 10.67 -32.57
C SER A 313 -14.13 9.81 -32.45
N ASN A 314 -13.41 9.66 -33.57
CA ASN A 314 -12.13 8.94 -33.60
C ASN A 314 -11.12 9.52 -32.59
N ILE A 315 -11.11 10.84 -32.44
CA ILE A 315 -10.17 11.54 -31.56
C ILE A 315 -10.51 11.29 -30.09
N MET A 316 -11.79 11.24 -29.72
CA MET A 316 -12.20 10.85 -28.37
C MET A 316 -11.80 9.41 -28.05
N VAL A 317 -11.97 8.46 -28.99
CA VAL A 317 -11.51 7.08 -28.77
C VAL A 317 -10.00 7.03 -28.51
N ILE A 318 -9.19 7.82 -29.23
CA ILE A 318 -7.74 7.93 -28.97
C ILE A 318 -7.48 8.51 -27.57
N VAL A 319 -8.12 9.62 -27.21
CA VAL A 319 -7.99 10.27 -25.88
C VAL A 319 -8.33 9.31 -24.74
N VAL A 320 -9.45 8.61 -24.83
CA VAL A 320 -9.89 7.68 -23.78
C VAL A 320 -9.01 6.42 -23.76
N SER A 321 -8.53 5.93 -24.91
CA SER A 321 -7.58 4.80 -24.96
C SER A 321 -6.24 5.13 -24.29
N ILE A 322 -5.65 6.29 -24.59
CA ILE A 322 -4.41 6.77 -23.92
C ILE A 322 -4.64 6.91 -22.42
N THR A 323 -5.80 7.46 -22.02
CA THR A 323 -6.20 7.64 -20.61
C THR A 323 -6.35 6.29 -19.89
N ALA A 324 -6.91 5.27 -20.55
CA ALA A 324 -7.06 3.92 -20.01
C ALA A 324 -5.70 3.23 -19.84
N ILE A 325 -4.83 3.29 -20.85
CA ILE A 325 -3.46 2.76 -20.78
C ILE A 325 -2.67 3.42 -19.65
N ALA A 326 -2.76 4.76 -19.52
CA ALA A 326 -2.12 5.50 -18.44
C ALA A 326 -2.62 5.06 -17.04
N SER A 327 -3.90 4.72 -16.90
CA SER A 327 -4.49 4.21 -15.65
C SER A 327 -3.96 2.82 -15.24
N PHE A 328 -3.52 1.98 -16.19
CA PHE A 328 -2.93 0.67 -15.90
C PHE A 328 -1.46 0.73 -15.47
N ILE A 329 -0.78 1.86 -15.65
CA ILE A 329 0.62 2.05 -15.24
C ILE A 329 0.74 2.35 -13.72
N ILE A 330 -0.37 2.73 -13.07
CA ILE A 330 -0.45 2.90 -11.61
C ILE A 330 -0.43 1.50 -10.96
N PRO A 331 0.59 1.15 -10.13
CA PRO A 331 0.79 -0.23 -9.67
C PRO A 331 -0.34 -0.79 -8.81
N TYR A 332 -0.93 0.05 -7.94
CA TYR A 332 -1.91 -0.41 -6.95
C TYR A 332 -3.34 -0.09 -7.35
N TYR A 333 -4.21 -1.10 -7.24
CA TYR A 333 -5.61 -1.04 -7.66
C TYR A 333 -6.38 0.12 -7.01
N ASP A 334 -6.28 0.28 -5.69
CA ASP A 334 -6.98 1.32 -4.93
C ASP A 334 -6.68 2.73 -5.47
N MET A 335 -5.40 3.05 -5.68
CA MET A 335 -4.97 4.33 -6.24
C MET A 335 -5.44 4.50 -7.70
N SER A 336 -5.33 3.46 -8.52
CA SER A 336 -5.85 3.49 -9.90
C SER A 336 -7.36 3.76 -9.91
N SER A 337 -8.12 3.22 -8.96
CA SER A 337 -9.57 3.38 -8.83
C SER A 337 -9.95 4.78 -8.32
N THR A 338 -9.21 5.34 -7.37
CA THR A 338 -9.35 6.75 -6.96
C THR A 338 -9.24 7.72 -8.14
N ILE A 339 -8.24 7.53 -9.01
CA ILE A 339 -8.01 8.45 -10.14
C ILE A 339 -9.07 8.27 -11.24
N ARG A 340 -9.57 7.04 -11.46
CA ARG A 340 -10.72 6.80 -12.36
C ARG A 340 -11.98 7.50 -11.86
N LEU A 341 -12.24 7.50 -10.55
CA LEU A 341 -13.36 8.22 -9.96
C LEU A 341 -13.21 9.75 -10.07
N LEU A 342 -12.03 10.29 -9.74
CA LEU A 342 -11.76 11.74 -9.79
C LEU A 342 -11.78 12.34 -11.21
N ARG A 343 -11.60 11.52 -12.25
CA ARG A 343 -11.73 11.93 -13.65
C ARG A 343 -13.11 12.50 -13.96
N PHE A 344 -14.19 11.93 -13.41
CA PHE A 344 -15.56 12.35 -13.72
C PHE A 344 -15.87 13.78 -13.23
N PRO A 345 -15.63 14.15 -11.95
CA PRO A 345 -15.69 15.55 -11.51
C PRO A 345 -14.79 16.49 -12.32
N MET A 346 -13.58 16.07 -12.70
CA MET A 346 -12.66 16.89 -13.48
C MET A 346 -13.22 17.22 -14.87
N MET A 347 -13.85 16.25 -15.55
CA MET A 347 -14.54 16.47 -16.83
C MET A 347 -15.74 17.41 -16.68
N MET A 348 -16.50 17.32 -15.59
CA MET A 348 -17.62 18.23 -15.33
C MET A 348 -17.13 19.67 -15.08
N LEU A 349 -16.06 19.87 -14.30
CA LEU A 349 -15.45 21.20 -14.10
C LEU A 349 -14.92 21.78 -15.41
N ALA A 350 -14.30 20.97 -16.26
CA ALA A 350 -13.86 21.38 -17.60
C ALA A 350 -15.03 21.76 -18.52
N TYR A 351 -16.17 21.08 -18.41
CA TYR A 351 -17.37 21.43 -19.17
C TYR A 351 -18.02 22.74 -18.72
N PHE A 352 -17.99 23.08 -17.44
CA PHE A 352 -18.57 24.34 -16.95
C PHE A 352 -17.63 25.55 -17.09
N PHE A 353 -16.31 25.36 -16.95
CA PHE A 353 -15.36 26.47 -16.82
C PHE A 353 -14.09 26.34 -17.69
N GLY A 354 -14.07 25.44 -18.68
CA GLY A 354 -12.91 25.23 -19.55
C GLY A 354 -11.62 24.91 -18.79
N TYR A 355 -10.49 25.47 -19.21
CA TYR A 355 -9.21 25.26 -18.52
C TYR A 355 -9.19 25.80 -17.08
N VAL A 356 -9.97 26.85 -16.78
CA VAL A 356 -10.08 27.41 -15.42
C VAL A 356 -10.70 26.37 -14.47
N GLY A 357 -11.69 25.61 -14.94
CA GLY A 357 -12.29 24.51 -14.18
C GLY A 357 -11.30 23.40 -13.85
N ILE A 358 -10.43 23.04 -14.79
CA ILE A 358 -9.38 22.03 -14.57
C ILE A 358 -8.39 22.51 -13.51
N ILE A 359 -7.92 23.75 -13.62
CA ILE A 359 -6.99 24.34 -12.64
C ILE A 359 -7.65 24.40 -11.25
N MET A 360 -8.91 24.83 -11.17
CA MET A 360 -9.68 24.85 -9.92
C MET A 360 -9.83 23.45 -9.31
N GLY A 361 -10.17 22.44 -10.11
CA GLY A 361 -10.28 21.04 -9.67
C GLY A 361 -8.96 20.48 -9.16
N LEU A 362 -7.85 20.78 -9.85
CA LEU A 362 -6.50 20.41 -9.41
C LEU A 362 -6.12 21.13 -8.11
N MET A 363 -6.43 22.42 -7.96
CA MET A 363 -6.19 23.16 -6.71
C MET A 363 -6.96 22.56 -5.53
N ILE A 364 -8.25 22.26 -5.70
CA ILE A 364 -9.08 21.61 -4.67
C ILE A 364 -8.47 20.24 -4.29
N MET A 365 -8.08 19.45 -5.28
CA MET A 365 -7.42 18.15 -5.06
C MET A 365 -6.10 18.30 -4.30
N PHE A 366 -5.23 19.25 -4.66
CA PHE A 366 -3.97 19.49 -3.97
C PHE A 366 -4.17 19.99 -2.54
N ILE A 367 -5.12 20.91 -2.30
CA ILE A 367 -5.47 21.37 -0.95
C ILE A 367 -5.89 20.17 -0.08
N HIS A 368 -6.80 19.33 -0.60
CA HIS A 368 -7.23 18.11 0.10
C HIS A 368 -6.05 17.19 0.43
N LEU A 369 -5.20 16.87 -0.56
CA LEU A 369 -3.99 16.03 -0.38
C LEU A 369 -2.99 16.57 0.65
N ILE A 370 -2.85 17.90 0.76
CA ILE A 370 -1.98 18.56 1.74
C ILE A 370 -2.57 18.48 3.15
N THR A 371 -3.89 18.62 3.29
CA THR A 371 -4.58 18.50 4.59
C THR A 371 -4.76 17.06 5.07
N LEU A 372 -4.66 16.08 4.15
CA LEU A 372 -4.89 14.67 4.46
C LEU A 372 -3.74 14.07 5.29
N THR A 373 -4.09 13.29 6.31
CA THR A 373 -3.15 12.57 7.17
C THR A 373 -3.48 11.09 7.23
N SER A 374 -2.47 10.22 7.11
CA SER A 374 -2.58 8.78 7.36
C SER A 374 -1.94 8.47 8.71
N ILE A 375 -2.72 7.95 9.67
CA ILE A 375 -2.26 7.62 11.05
C ILE A 375 -1.35 8.71 11.66
N GLY A 376 -1.76 9.97 11.53
CA GLY A 376 -1.03 11.12 12.09
C GLY A 376 0.19 11.60 11.30
N THR A 377 0.58 10.96 10.19
CA THR A 377 1.62 11.46 9.29
C THR A 377 1.02 12.14 8.04
N PRO A 378 1.69 13.15 7.44
CA PRO A 378 1.15 13.87 6.27
C PRO A 378 1.12 13.00 5.01
N TYR A 379 -0.05 12.92 4.35
CA TYR A 379 -0.24 12.08 3.16
C TYR A 379 0.51 12.62 1.93
N GLY A 380 0.59 13.95 1.80
CA GLY A 380 1.32 14.64 0.73
C GLY A 380 2.85 14.59 0.86
N SER A 381 3.41 13.92 1.87
CA SER A 381 4.86 13.77 2.04
C SER A 381 5.47 13.04 0.83
N PRO A 382 6.66 13.44 0.32
CA PRO A 382 7.56 14.51 0.79
C PRO A 382 7.33 15.87 0.09
N PHE A 383 6.27 16.02 -0.70
CA PHE A 383 5.94 17.28 -1.37
C PHE A 383 5.33 18.30 -0.41
N ALA A 384 4.51 17.84 0.53
CA ALA A 384 3.92 18.64 1.61
C ALA A 384 3.96 17.85 2.93
N PRO A 385 4.75 18.28 3.94
CA PRO A 385 5.66 19.43 3.93
C PRO A 385 6.80 19.24 2.92
N VAL A 386 7.30 20.34 2.35
CA VAL A 386 8.34 20.33 1.30
C VAL A 386 9.67 19.83 1.87
N ARG A 387 10.13 18.66 1.43
CA ARG A 387 11.40 18.05 1.86
C ARG A 387 12.32 17.76 0.66
N MET A 388 13.02 18.78 0.18
CA MET A 388 13.88 18.74 -1.01
C MET A 388 14.92 17.60 -1.04
N LYS A 389 15.36 17.08 0.11
CA LYS A 389 16.27 15.93 0.19
C LYS A 389 15.58 14.64 -0.28
N GLU A 390 14.33 14.42 0.10
CA GLU A 390 13.53 13.24 -0.25
C GLU A 390 12.94 13.34 -1.67
N TRP A 391 12.78 14.55 -2.22
CA TRP A 391 12.31 14.73 -3.60
C TRP A 391 13.20 14.01 -4.62
N LYS A 392 14.51 13.96 -4.36
CA LYS A 392 15.44 13.23 -5.23
C LYS A 392 15.09 11.74 -5.25
N ASP A 393 15.02 11.09 -4.09
CA ASP A 393 14.71 9.65 -4.02
C ASP A 393 13.26 9.32 -4.42
N ALA A 394 12.30 10.24 -4.19
CA ALA A 394 10.90 10.09 -4.58
C ALA A 394 10.67 10.13 -6.11
N VAL A 395 11.50 10.86 -6.85
CA VAL A 395 11.37 11.00 -8.32
C VAL A 395 12.41 10.16 -9.08
N VAL A 396 13.65 10.11 -8.58
CA VAL A 396 14.78 9.39 -9.18
C VAL A 396 15.26 8.35 -8.19
N LEU A 397 15.15 7.07 -8.54
CA LEU A 397 15.70 6.01 -7.70
C LEU A 397 17.23 6.07 -7.73
N THR A 398 17.85 6.58 -6.67
CA THR A 398 19.31 6.54 -6.53
C THR A 398 19.77 5.08 -6.37
N ALA A 399 21.00 4.75 -6.79
CA ALA A 399 21.46 3.36 -6.74
C ALA A 399 21.45 2.82 -5.29
N PRO A 400 21.15 1.52 -5.04
CA PRO A 400 20.94 0.96 -3.70
C PRO A 400 22.02 1.25 -2.65
N ARG A 401 23.27 1.47 -3.07
CA ARG A 401 24.40 1.85 -2.19
C ARG A 401 24.29 3.27 -1.60
N TYR A 402 23.57 4.16 -2.27
CA TYR A 402 23.37 5.56 -1.87
C TYR A 402 22.01 5.81 -1.20
N LEU A 403 21.05 4.90 -1.37
CA LEU A 403 19.74 4.86 -0.69
C LEU A 403 19.86 4.63 0.82
N THR A 404 20.34 5.66 1.52
CA THR A 404 20.65 5.64 2.95
C THR A 404 19.54 6.27 3.81
N ALA A 405 18.57 6.99 3.23
CA ALA A 405 17.43 7.52 3.99
C ALA A 405 16.28 6.50 4.13
N ARG A 406 15.53 6.61 5.23
CA ARG A 406 14.17 6.06 5.35
C ARG A 406 13.15 7.19 5.11
N PRO A 407 11.99 6.92 4.50
CA PRO A 407 11.02 7.96 4.15
C PRO A 407 10.38 8.55 5.41
N HIS A 408 10.31 9.88 5.50
CA HIS A 408 9.73 10.53 6.69
C HIS A 408 8.21 10.43 6.77
N SER A 409 7.52 9.97 5.71
CA SER A 409 6.09 9.64 5.77
C SER A 409 5.77 8.48 6.74
N ALA A 410 6.73 7.58 6.98
CA ALA A 410 6.67 6.58 8.04
C ALA A 410 7.06 7.15 9.43
N SER A 411 7.60 8.38 9.47
CA SER A 411 8.13 9.06 10.66
C SER A 411 9.07 8.19 11.53
N PRO A 412 10.06 7.50 10.94
CA PRO A 412 10.86 6.49 11.64
C PRO A 412 11.76 7.09 12.73
N LEU A 413 12.01 6.33 13.79
CA LEU A 413 12.98 6.68 14.86
C LEU A 413 14.41 6.77 14.31
N GLN A 414 14.77 5.87 13.40
CA GLN A 414 16.05 5.88 12.69
C GLN A 414 15.89 6.43 11.27
N GLU A 415 16.29 7.67 11.04
CA GLU A 415 16.24 8.30 9.71
C GLU A 415 17.15 7.62 8.67
N LYS A 416 18.24 6.97 9.10
CA LYS A 416 19.25 6.39 8.21
C LYS A 416 19.34 4.87 8.29
N LYS A 417 19.37 4.23 7.12
CA LYS A 417 19.73 2.83 6.90
C LYS A 417 21.25 2.66 7.00
N LYS A 418 21.70 1.46 7.35
CA LYS A 418 23.12 1.09 7.30
C LYS A 418 23.62 1.14 5.85
N LYS A 419 24.72 1.85 5.59
CA LYS A 419 25.31 2.00 4.25
C LYS A 419 25.83 0.64 3.77
N ALA A 420 25.59 0.29 2.50
CA ALA A 420 26.19 -0.88 1.89
C ALA A 420 27.71 -0.67 1.69
N THR A 421 28.50 -1.65 2.12
CA THR A 421 29.96 -1.71 1.90
C THR A 421 30.27 -2.02 0.44
N ASP A 422 31.38 -1.52 -0.09
CA ASP A 422 31.86 -1.96 -1.39
C ASP A 422 32.42 -3.39 -1.29
N PRO A 423 32.13 -4.29 -2.24
CA PRO A 423 32.87 -5.55 -2.35
C PRO A 423 34.37 -5.34 -2.62
N THR A 424 34.77 -4.19 -3.17
CA THR A 424 36.16 -3.83 -3.50
C THR A 424 36.89 -3.02 -2.41
N ASP A 425 36.25 -2.68 -1.29
CA ASP A 425 36.86 -1.99 -0.14
C ASP A 425 37.50 -3.01 0.84
N ARG A 426 38.12 -4.08 0.33
CA ARG A 426 38.74 -5.18 1.10
C ARG A 426 40.09 -5.59 0.56
#